data_AF-A0AAD9YF53-F1
#
_entry.id   AF-A0AAD9YF53-F1
#
_cell.length_a   1.000
_cell.length_b   1.000
_cell.length_c   1.000
_cell.angle_alpha   90.00
_cell.angle_beta   90.00
_cell.angle_gamma   90.00
#
_symmetry.space_group_name_H-M   'P 1'
#
loop_
_entity.id
_entity.type
_entity.pdbx_description
1 polymer ?
#
loop_
_entity_poly.entity_id
_entity_poly.type
_entity_poly.pdbx_seq_one_letter_code
_entity_poly.pdbx_strand_id
1 'polypeptide(L)'
;MRRFIAFVSLFLHFVITVTAQGFPGPRTTSRDADGNEVYSAKVDEKSEEDSNYRVKDFGIHRPTLVYNCHIVPALCKNVRQYLGQDVSTATLHYDGLAARKIRRRKESCPGSWIETPLTGRLAGPVAGQRCPERDQPDWRYQNNGVAHAAVPAVMYVDPKNGETDINRLATMKLELDKADGTLKPTYTKLDAVLSCDEWPAASWIEGGKGATTYCAPIYSRCTPKRKGERTGMALQTEQNWQRGGHAAITIWVTKLSPINAGIGVLDLRDYTIFKFDFKLVDDSESEYGVWVEVNDLKRYCYGPAGAGTNDPVCASQRPGDPVREVLDEDEDENEDEETTDAVSG
;
A
#
# COMPACT_ATOMS: atom_id res chain seq x y z
N MET A 1 -55.19 31.45 -36.77
CA MET A 1 -55.21 30.22 -35.95
C MET A 1 -53.77 29.80 -35.67
N ARG A 2 -53.22 30.10 -34.48
CA ARG A 2 -51.88 29.65 -34.05
C ARG A 2 -52.08 28.66 -32.90
N ARG A 3 -51.68 27.40 -33.11
CA ARG A 3 -51.79 26.33 -32.12
C ARG A 3 -50.59 26.40 -31.17
N PHE A 4 -50.87 26.61 -29.88
CA PHE A 4 -49.92 26.42 -28.79
C PHE A 4 -49.80 24.92 -28.51
N ILE A 5 -48.60 24.36 -28.65
CA ILE A 5 -48.27 22.99 -28.24
C ILE A 5 -47.66 23.08 -26.84
N ALA A 6 -48.38 22.57 -25.84
CA ALA A 6 -47.90 22.45 -24.47
C ALA A 6 -46.97 21.24 -24.35
N PHE A 7 -45.71 21.47 -24.04
CA PHE A 7 -44.75 20.43 -23.66
C PHE A 7 -45.02 20.03 -22.20
N VAL A 8 -45.57 18.83 -22.00
CA VAL A 8 -45.69 18.21 -20.68
C VAL A 8 -44.33 17.64 -20.31
N SER A 9 -43.63 18.30 -19.38
CA SER A 9 -42.34 17.86 -18.86
C SER A 9 -42.57 16.74 -17.85
N LEU A 10 -42.38 15.49 -18.28
CA LEU A 10 -42.45 14.30 -17.42
C LEU A 10 -41.18 14.24 -16.55
N PHE A 11 -41.25 14.75 -15.33
CA PHE A 11 -40.20 14.58 -14.32
C PHE A 11 -40.19 13.12 -13.84
N LEU A 12 -39.41 12.29 -14.54
CA LEU A 12 -39.12 10.91 -14.14
C LEU A 12 -38.28 10.93 -12.86
N HIS A 13 -38.92 10.74 -11.71
CA HIS A 13 -38.23 10.52 -10.44
C HIS A 13 -37.53 9.16 -10.50
N PHE A 14 -36.23 9.17 -10.77
CA PHE A 14 -35.36 8.03 -10.53
C PHE A 14 -35.30 7.77 -9.02
N VAL A 15 -36.13 6.86 -8.54
CA VAL A 15 -35.94 6.25 -7.23
C VAL A 15 -34.68 5.40 -7.34
N ILE A 16 -33.56 5.91 -6.85
CA ILE A 16 -32.32 5.16 -6.72
C ILE A 16 -32.57 4.12 -5.63
N THR A 17 -32.92 2.90 -6.02
CA THR A 17 -32.89 1.74 -5.13
C THR A 17 -31.43 1.52 -4.72
N VAL A 18 -31.09 1.95 -3.51
CA VAL A 18 -29.83 1.58 -2.86
C VAL A 18 -29.92 0.09 -2.55
N THR A 19 -29.46 -0.75 -3.48
CA THR A 19 -29.26 -2.17 -3.19
C THR A 19 -28.24 -2.27 -2.07
N ALA A 20 -28.59 -2.91 -0.95
CA ALA A 20 -27.69 -3.14 0.17
C ALA A 20 -26.36 -3.71 -0.37
N GLN A 21 -25.28 -2.96 -0.20
CA GLN A 21 -24.01 -3.34 -0.78
C GLN A 21 -23.30 -4.31 0.16
N GLY A 22 -22.88 -5.46 -0.38
CA GLY A 22 -22.20 -6.48 0.41
C GLY A 22 -20.85 -5.98 0.96
N PHE A 23 -20.40 -6.54 2.08
CA PHE A 23 -19.05 -6.31 2.61
C PHE A 23 -17.99 -6.78 1.57
N PRO A 24 -17.00 -5.95 1.20
CA PRO A 24 -16.46 -4.78 1.93
C PRO A 24 -17.04 -3.41 1.52
N GLY A 25 -18.13 -3.36 0.76
CA GLY A 25 -18.71 -2.12 0.23
C GLY A 25 -18.38 -1.89 -1.26
N PRO A 26 -18.78 -0.74 -1.83
CA PRO A 26 -18.52 -0.43 -3.23
C PRO A 26 -17.04 -0.17 -3.48
N ARG A 27 -16.68 -0.15 -4.77
CA ARG A 27 -15.36 0.29 -5.26
C ARG A 27 -15.34 1.76 -5.69
N THR A 28 -16.42 2.48 -5.44
CA THR A 28 -16.60 3.89 -5.79
C THR A 28 -17.29 4.60 -4.64
N THR A 29 -17.10 5.92 -4.59
CA THR A 29 -17.84 6.82 -3.71
C THR A 29 -19.11 7.30 -4.41
N SER A 30 -20.01 7.94 -3.66
CA SER A 30 -21.19 8.62 -4.19
C SER A 30 -21.28 10.04 -3.63
N ARG A 31 -22.29 10.81 -4.05
CA ARG A 31 -22.61 12.11 -3.45
C ARG A 31 -23.91 12.04 -2.66
N ASP A 32 -23.94 12.65 -1.49
CA ASP A 32 -25.16 12.85 -0.71
C ASP A 32 -26.01 14.02 -1.25
N ALA A 33 -27.13 14.30 -0.59
CA ALA A 33 -28.05 15.37 -0.98
C ALA A 33 -27.45 16.77 -0.89
N ASP A 34 -26.44 16.96 -0.03
CA ASP A 34 -25.71 18.21 0.16
C ASP A 34 -24.51 18.33 -0.81
N GLY A 35 -24.33 17.33 -1.67
CA GLY A 35 -23.24 17.28 -2.65
C GLY A 35 -21.90 16.81 -2.06
N ASN A 36 -21.85 16.38 -0.79
CA ASN A 36 -20.63 15.85 -0.20
C ASN A 36 -20.35 14.45 -0.73
N GLU A 37 -19.08 14.12 -0.85
CA GLU A 37 -18.66 12.78 -1.23
C GLU A 37 -18.72 11.84 -0.02
N VAL A 38 -19.37 10.70 -0.22
CA VAL A 38 -19.63 9.72 0.84
C VAL A 38 -19.29 8.31 0.37
N TYR A 39 -18.98 7.46 1.33
CA TYR A 39 -18.79 6.03 1.16
C TYR A 39 -19.75 5.28 2.09
N SER A 40 -20.63 4.45 1.54
CA SER A 40 -21.56 3.63 2.32
C SER A 40 -21.08 2.19 2.33
N ALA A 41 -20.74 1.66 3.50
CA ALA A 41 -20.31 0.27 3.64
C ALA A 41 -20.51 -0.26 5.05
N LYS A 42 -20.69 -1.57 5.17
CA LYS A 42 -20.62 -2.27 6.45
C LYS A 42 -19.28 -2.04 7.15
N VAL A 43 -19.33 -1.88 8.47
CA VAL A 43 -18.12 -1.72 9.31
C VAL A 43 -17.33 -3.03 9.34
N ASP A 44 -18.04 -4.15 9.46
CA ASP A 44 -17.50 -5.51 9.41
C ASP A 44 -18.47 -6.48 8.70
N GLU A 45 -18.06 -7.74 8.56
CA GLU A 45 -18.83 -8.78 7.86
C GLU A 45 -20.14 -9.16 8.59
N LYS A 46 -20.27 -8.86 9.88
CA LYS A 46 -21.44 -9.21 10.72
C LYS A 46 -22.44 -8.06 10.84
N SER A 47 -22.05 -6.85 10.46
CA SER A 47 -22.90 -5.67 10.53
C SER A 47 -24.11 -5.86 9.61
N GLU A 48 -25.32 -5.65 10.12
CA GLU A 48 -26.54 -5.73 9.29
C GLU A 48 -26.74 -4.45 8.47
N GLU A 49 -26.28 -3.32 9.00
CA GLU A 49 -26.46 -1.99 8.42
C GLU A 49 -25.15 -1.44 7.85
N ASP A 50 -25.29 -0.63 6.80
CA ASP A 50 -24.18 0.15 6.26
C ASP A 50 -23.93 1.40 7.12
N SER A 51 -22.66 1.71 7.35
CA SER A 51 -22.25 3.01 7.87
C SER A 51 -21.91 3.94 6.71
N ASN A 52 -22.39 5.18 6.80
CA ASN A 52 -22.01 6.26 5.91
C ASN A 52 -20.76 6.95 6.45
N TYR A 53 -19.71 7.01 5.64
CA TYR A 53 -18.48 7.72 5.92
C TYR A 53 -18.38 8.92 4.99
N ARG A 54 -18.15 10.10 5.54
CA ARG A 54 -17.78 11.26 4.72
C ARG A 54 -16.37 11.05 4.19
N VAL A 55 -16.16 11.31 2.91
CA VAL A 55 -14.84 11.23 2.29
C VAL A 55 -14.10 12.53 2.56
N LYS A 56 -13.03 12.46 3.36
CA LYS A 56 -12.23 13.65 3.66
C LYS A 56 -11.28 13.99 2.53
N ASP A 57 -11.31 15.25 2.14
CA ASP A 57 -10.34 15.84 1.24
C ASP A 57 -9.53 16.89 2.00
N PHE A 58 -8.21 16.72 2.02
CA PHE A 58 -7.29 17.61 2.75
C PHE A 58 -6.80 18.79 1.89
N GLY A 59 -7.30 18.94 0.66
CA GLY A 59 -6.95 20.05 -0.24
C GLY A 59 -5.44 20.09 -0.48
N ILE A 60 -4.80 21.22 -0.16
CA ILE A 60 -3.34 21.38 -0.29
C ILE A 60 -2.56 20.35 0.56
N HIS A 61 -3.13 19.90 1.69
CA HIS A 61 -2.49 18.91 2.55
C HIS A 61 -2.79 17.46 2.13
N ARG A 62 -3.42 17.24 0.97
CA ARG A 62 -3.66 15.90 0.44
C ARG A 62 -2.33 15.23 0.11
N PRO A 63 -2.02 14.05 0.68
CA PRO A 63 -0.78 13.37 0.37
C PRO A 63 -0.81 12.78 -1.04
N THR A 64 0.33 12.81 -1.72
CA THR A 64 0.57 12.10 -2.99
C THR A 64 1.51 10.94 -2.76
N LEU A 65 1.06 9.71 -3.01
CA LEU A 65 1.92 8.53 -3.05
C LEU A 65 2.63 8.45 -4.40
N VAL A 66 3.95 8.38 -4.40
CA VAL A 66 4.74 8.36 -5.63
C VAL A 66 5.53 7.06 -5.73
N TYR A 67 5.46 6.41 -6.89
CA TYR A 67 6.36 5.31 -7.27
C TYR A 67 7.32 5.76 -8.36
N ASN A 68 8.61 5.53 -8.14
CA ASN A 68 9.66 5.74 -9.13
C ASN A 68 9.98 4.45 -9.87
N CYS A 69 9.55 4.40 -11.13
CA CYS A 69 9.65 3.23 -11.99
C CYS A 69 11.10 2.84 -12.33
N HIS A 70 12.06 3.73 -12.12
CA HIS A 70 13.48 3.42 -12.20
C HIS A 70 13.94 2.45 -11.09
N ILE A 71 13.28 2.50 -9.93
CA ILE A 71 13.67 1.77 -8.71
C ILE A 71 12.67 0.66 -8.35
N VAL A 72 11.37 0.87 -8.61
CA VAL A 72 10.29 -0.10 -8.34
C VAL A 72 9.54 -0.52 -9.61
N PRO A 73 10.23 -1.11 -10.60
CA PRO A 73 9.62 -1.41 -11.89
C PRO A 73 8.49 -2.43 -11.81
N ALA A 74 8.51 -3.38 -10.87
CA ALA A 74 7.43 -4.37 -10.73
C ALA A 74 6.13 -3.70 -10.26
N LEU A 75 6.21 -2.81 -9.27
CA LEU A 75 5.05 -2.03 -8.82
C LEU A 75 4.49 -1.15 -9.95
N CYS A 76 5.36 -0.41 -10.65
CA CYS A 76 4.94 0.45 -11.76
C CYS A 76 4.26 -0.32 -12.89
N LYS A 77 4.72 -1.53 -13.16
CA LYS A 77 4.13 -2.40 -14.17
C LYS A 77 2.71 -2.80 -13.80
N ASN A 78 2.49 -3.20 -12.56
CA ASN A 78 1.14 -3.49 -12.05
C ASN A 78 0.21 -2.27 -12.19
N VAL A 79 0.69 -1.09 -11.77
CA VAL A 79 -0.06 0.16 -11.88
C VAL A 79 -0.46 0.45 -13.33
N ARG A 80 0.47 0.35 -14.28
CA ARG A 80 0.22 0.59 -15.71
C ARG A 80 -0.72 -0.44 -16.32
N GLN A 81 -0.76 -1.67 -15.82
CA GLN A 81 -1.76 -2.66 -16.25
C GLN A 81 -3.17 -2.23 -15.88
N TYR A 82 -3.36 -1.56 -14.74
CA TYR A 82 -4.67 -1.08 -14.29
C TYR A 82 -5.06 0.27 -14.90
N LEU A 83 -4.18 1.28 -14.84
CA LEU A 83 -4.48 2.65 -15.27
C LEU A 83 -4.34 2.85 -16.79
N GLY A 84 -3.59 1.98 -17.47
CA GLY A 84 -3.14 2.17 -18.84
C GLY A 84 -1.71 2.73 -18.92
N GLN A 85 -1.06 2.56 -20.07
CA GLN A 85 0.36 2.93 -20.25
C GLN A 85 0.60 4.44 -20.17
N ASP A 86 -0.37 5.25 -20.59
CA ASP A 86 -0.24 6.71 -20.70
C ASP A 86 -0.75 7.46 -19.45
N VAL A 87 -1.26 6.74 -18.45
CA VAL A 87 -1.79 7.33 -17.23
C VAL A 87 -0.78 7.20 -16.10
N SER A 88 -0.24 8.33 -15.67
CA SER A 88 0.76 8.40 -14.59
C SER A 88 0.19 8.92 -13.27
N THR A 89 -1.05 9.39 -13.22
CA THR A 89 -1.64 9.97 -12.01
C THR A 89 -3.05 9.47 -11.76
N ALA A 90 -3.45 9.40 -10.49
CA ALA A 90 -4.83 9.11 -10.09
C ALA A 90 -5.14 9.79 -8.75
N THR A 91 -6.42 10.08 -8.48
CA THR A 91 -6.91 10.36 -7.13
C THR A 91 -7.66 9.14 -6.65
N LEU A 92 -7.33 8.65 -5.46
CA LEU A 92 -7.82 7.40 -4.89
C LEU A 92 -8.29 7.63 -3.45
N HIS A 93 -8.96 6.63 -2.88
CA HIS A 93 -9.50 6.73 -1.53
C HIS A 93 -8.90 5.69 -0.61
N TYR A 94 -8.25 6.16 0.44
CA TYR A 94 -7.79 5.30 1.52
C TYR A 94 -8.95 4.88 2.41
N ASP A 95 -8.91 3.62 2.85
CA ASP A 95 -9.85 3.04 3.80
C ASP A 95 -9.11 2.52 5.02
N GLY A 96 -9.27 3.24 6.13
CA GLY A 96 -8.62 2.93 7.41
C GLY A 96 -9.09 1.64 8.09
N LEU A 97 -10.20 1.04 7.64
CA LEU A 97 -10.74 -0.16 8.31
C LEU A 97 -10.06 -1.45 7.86
N ALA A 98 -9.30 -2.05 8.78
CA ALA A 98 -8.55 -3.27 8.57
C ALA A 98 -9.41 -4.46 8.10
N ALA A 99 -10.65 -4.58 8.58
CA ALA A 99 -11.54 -5.68 8.19
C ALA A 99 -11.85 -5.64 6.68
N ARG A 100 -12.19 -4.47 6.14
CA ARG A 100 -12.45 -4.27 4.70
C ARG A 100 -11.20 -4.50 3.87
N LYS A 101 -10.05 -4.00 4.34
CA LYS A 101 -8.75 -4.30 3.72
C LYS A 101 -8.48 -5.80 3.60
N ILE A 102 -8.65 -6.55 4.69
CA ILE A 102 -8.45 -8.01 4.68
C ILE A 102 -9.38 -8.67 3.68
N ARG A 103 -10.63 -8.23 3.60
CA ARG A 103 -11.60 -8.77 2.65
C ARG A 103 -11.22 -8.47 1.21
N ARG A 104 -10.93 -7.22 0.86
CA ARG A 104 -10.45 -6.83 -0.47
C ARG A 104 -9.21 -7.64 -0.86
N ARG A 105 -8.24 -7.77 0.05
CA ARG A 105 -7.03 -8.57 -0.20
C ARG A 105 -7.34 -10.05 -0.50
N LYS A 106 -8.33 -10.65 0.17
CA LYS A 106 -8.74 -12.03 -0.15
C LYS A 106 -9.31 -12.16 -1.57
N GLU A 107 -9.84 -11.09 -2.15
CA GLU A 107 -10.42 -11.08 -3.49
C GLU A 107 -9.36 -10.88 -4.59
N SER A 108 -8.33 -10.07 -4.33
CA SER A 108 -7.23 -9.80 -5.28
C SER A 108 -6.04 -10.74 -5.09
N CYS A 109 -5.60 -10.96 -3.85
CA CYS A 109 -4.45 -11.79 -3.47
C CYS A 109 -4.87 -12.87 -2.44
N PRO A 110 -5.69 -13.87 -2.81
CA PRO A 110 -6.08 -14.95 -1.91
C PRO A 110 -4.85 -15.72 -1.40
N GLY A 111 -4.91 -16.37 -0.23
CA GLY A 111 -3.74 -17.10 0.32
C GLY A 111 -3.14 -18.17 -0.63
N SER A 112 -3.94 -18.70 -1.56
CA SER A 112 -3.52 -19.62 -2.61
C SER A 112 -3.04 -18.94 -3.90
N TRP A 113 -2.82 -17.61 -3.90
CA TRP A 113 -2.49 -16.82 -5.10
C TRP A 113 -1.31 -17.40 -5.89
N ILE A 114 -0.34 -17.98 -5.18
CA ILE A 114 0.87 -18.55 -5.77
C ILE A 114 0.66 -19.91 -6.42
N GLU A 115 -0.34 -20.67 -5.94
CA GLU A 115 -0.67 -22.02 -6.38
C GLU A 115 -1.80 -22.03 -7.41
N THR A 116 -2.59 -20.96 -7.46
CA THR A 116 -3.79 -20.90 -8.30
C THR A 116 -3.40 -20.43 -9.70
N PRO A 117 -3.34 -21.32 -10.71
CA PRO A 117 -3.44 -20.83 -12.08
C PRO A 117 -4.77 -20.08 -12.19
N LEU A 118 -4.75 -18.82 -12.60
CA LEU A 118 -5.96 -18.02 -12.84
C LEU A 118 -6.80 -18.70 -13.93
N THR A 119 -7.62 -19.66 -13.54
CA THR A 119 -8.57 -20.38 -14.39
C THR A 119 -9.98 -20.09 -13.88
N GLY A 120 -10.88 -19.65 -14.77
CA GLY A 120 -12.30 -19.41 -14.47
C GLY A 120 -12.76 -17.96 -14.59
N ARG A 121 -14.08 -17.74 -14.41
CA ARG A 121 -14.84 -16.46 -14.62
C ARG A 121 -14.40 -15.25 -13.78
N LEU A 122 -13.47 -15.43 -12.84
CA LEU A 122 -12.79 -14.32 -12.13
C LEU A 122 -11.54 -13.83 -12.87
N ALA A 123 -11.16 -14.53 -13.93
CA ALA A 123 -10.24 -14.02 -14.92
C ALA A 123 -10.90 -12.85 -15.66
N GLY A 124 -10.50 -11.64 -15.30
CA GLY A 124 -10.36 -10.60 -16.31
C GLY A 124 -9.42 -11.08 -17.44
N PRO A 125 -9.14 -10.25 -18.45
CA PRO A 125 -8.33 -10.63 -19.62
C PRO A 125 -6.87 -11.06 -19.33
N VAL A 126 -6.47 -11.18 -18.06
CA VAL A 126 -5.15 -11.64 -17.57
C VAL A 126 -5.23 -13.06 -17.00
N ALA A 127 -6.05 -13.93 -17.60
CA ALA A 127 -6.14 -15.36 -17.24
C ALA A 127 -4.83 -16.09 -17.62
N GLY A 128 -4.01 -16.46 -16.64
CA GLY A 128 -2.99 -17.50 -16.83
C GLY A 128 -1.55 -17.15 -16.47
N GLN A 129 -1.26 -15.98 -15.92
CA GLN A 129 0.10 -15.71 -15.43
C GLN A 129 0.30 -16.32 -14.03
N ARG A 130 1.03 -17.44 -14.01
CA ARG A 130 1.64 -18.00 -12.80
C ARG A 130 2.74 -17.05 -12.36
N CYS A 131 2.85 -16.76 -11.07
CA CYS A 131 4.04 -16.10 -10.53
C CYS A 131 5.27 -17.00 -10.60
N PRO A 132 6.46 -16.48 -10.98
CA PRO A 132 6.72 -15.16 -11.58
C PRO A 132 6.08 -14.96 -12.96
N GLU A 133 5.61 -13.75 -13.27
CA GLU A 133 5.35 -13.42 -14.67
C GLU A 133 6.62 -13.58 -15.52
N ARG A 134 6.46 -13.91 -16.80
CA ARG A 134 7.61 -14.13 -17.72
C ARG A 134 8.46 -12.88 -17.94
N ASP A 135 7.89 -11.72 -17.66
CA ASP A 135 8.44 -10.41 -17.97
C ASP A 135 8.81 -9.64 -16.70
N GLN A 136 9.21 -10.37 -15.66
CA GLN A 136 9.73 -9.80 -14.42
C GLN A 136 10.89 -8.84 -14.71
N PRO A 137 10.81 -7.59 -14.22
CA PRO A 137 11.89 -6.64 -14.42
C PRO A 137 13.09 -6.97 -13.54
N ASP A 138 14.24 -6.37 -13.88
CA ASP A 138 15.34 -6.28 -12.93
C ASP A 138 14.89 -5.48 -11.72
N TRP A 139 15.30 -5.91 -10.53
CA TRP A 139 14.83 -5.34 -9.27
C TRP A 139 16.02 -4.94 -8.41
N ARG A 140 15.79 -3.95 -7.54
CA ARG A 140 16.78 -3.45 -6.59
C ARG A 140 16.44 -3.91 -5.19
N TYR A 141 17.46 -3.97 -4.35
CA TYR A 141 17.28 -4.25 -2.93
C TYR A 141 18.28 -3.49 -2.08
N GLN A 142 17.95 -3.36 -0.80
CA GLN A 142 18.85 -2.87 0.23
C GLN A 142 19.18 -4.01 1.19
N ASN A 143 20.44 -4.12 1.58
CA ASN A 143 20.89 -5.03 2.63
C ASN A 143 21.76 -4.25 3.61
N ASN A 144 21.47 -4.31 4.92
CA ASN A 144 22.26 -3.62 5.95
C ASN A 144 22.44 -2.11 5.71
N GLY A 145 21.42 -1.43 5.18
CA GLY A 145 21.53 -0.01 4.83
C GLY A 145 22.25 0.25 3.49
N VAL A 146 22.83 -0.77 2.87
CA VAL A 146 23.58 -0.65 1.62
C VAL A 146 22.66 -0.93 0.43
N ALA A 147 22.58 0.05 -0.47
CA ALA A 147 21.90 -0.10 -1.75
C ALA A 147 22.68 -1.06 -2.67
N HIS A 148 21.99 -1.99 -3.30
CA HIS A 148 22.58 -2.85 -4.33
C HIS A 148 22.10 -2.44 -5.74
N ALA A 149 22.93 -2.74 -6.73
CA ALA A 149 22.58 -2.59 -8.13
C ALA A 149 21.34 -3.45 -8.48
N ALA A 150 20.66 -3.08 -9.57
CA ALA A 150 19.56 -3.89 -10.09
C ALA A 150 20.08 -5.28 -10.48
N VAL A 151 19.32 -6.30 -10.13
CA VAL A 151 19.63 -7.70 -10.46
C VAL A 151 18.44 -8.34 -11.18
N PRO A 152 18.68 -9.29 -12.09
CA PRO A 152 17.58 -10.02 -12.72
C PRO A 152 16.76 -10.82 -11.71
N ALA A 153 15.45 -10.91 -11.95
CA ALA A 153 14.55 -11.74 -11.16
C ALA A 153 14.72 -13.24 -11.50
N VAL A 154 15.76 -13.87 -10.97
CA VAL A 154 16.04 -15.29 -11.18
C VAL A 154 15.46 -16.11 -10.02
N MET A 155 14.72 -17.18 -10.35
CA MET A 155 14.22 -18.12 -9.34
C MET A 155 15.36 -19.04 -8.86
N TYR A 156 15.33 -19.41 -7.58
CA TYR A 156 16.27 -20.37 -7.03
C TYR A 156 16.05 -21.77 -7.63
N VAL A 157 17.13 -22.40 -8.07
CA VAL A 157 17.14 -23.81 -8.50
C VAL A 157 17.98 -24.59 -7.50
N ASP A 158 17.43 -25.65 -6.92
CA ASP A 158 18.16 -26.47 -5.94
C ASP A 158 19.27 -27.27 -6.63
N PRO A 159 20.54 -27.11 -6.22
CA PRO A 159 21.65 -27.75 -6.89
C PRO A 159 21.67 -29.28 -6.73
N LYS A 160 20.89 -29.85 -5.80
CA LYS A 160 20.85 -31.30 -5.55
C LYS A 160 19.93 -32.05 -6.50
N ASN A 161 18.77 -31.47 -6.82
CA ASN A 161 17.73 -32.15 -7.61
C ASN A 161 17.29 -31.35 -8.85
N GLY A 162 17.77 -30.11 -9.03
CA GLY A 162 17.40 -29.26 -10.16
C GLY A 162 15.99 -28.65 -10.07
N GLU A 163 15.29 -28.82 -8.95
CA GLU A 163 13.94 -28.27 -8.79
C GLU A 163 13.98 -26.75 -8.58
N THR A 164 13.05 -26.05 -9.23
CA THR A 164 12.90 -24.59 -9.08
C THR A 164 11.96 -24.25 -7.92
N ASP A 165 12.44 -23.44 -6.98
CA ASP A 165 11.60 -22.82 -5.96
C ASP A 165 10.87 -21.62 -6.57
N ILE A 166 9.60 -21.84 -6.92
CA ILE A 166 8.77 -20.91 -7.73
C ILE A 166 8.54 -19.55 -7.08
N ASN A 167 8.89 -19.37 -5.81
CA ASN A 167 8.68 -18.14 -5.09
C ASN A 167 9.96 -17.48 -4.60
N ARG A 168 11.11 -18.15 -4.69
CA ARG A 168 12.33 -17.69 -4.04
C ARG A 168 13.31 -17.14 -5.03
N LEU A 169 13.80 -15.94 -4.76
CA LEU A 169 14.75 -15.26 -5.62
C LEU A 169 16.17 -15.75 -5.35
N ALA A 170 17.01 -15.66 -6.37
CA ALA A 170 18.41 -16.02 -6.32
C ALA A 170 19.25 -15.10 -7.21
N THR A 171 20.54 -15.01 -6.92
CA THR A 171 21.53 -14.60 -7.92
C THR A 171 22.03 -15.83 -8.68
N MET A 172 22.29 -15.68 -9.97
CA MET A 172 22.83 -16.73 -10.82
C MET A 172 24.20 -16.32 -11.35
N LYS A 173 25.18 -17.23 -11.24
CA LYS A 173 26.54 -17.06 -11.74
C LYS A 173 26.90 -18.25 -12.61
N LEU A 174 27.72 -18.05 -13.63
CA LEU A 174 28.29 -19.15 -14.41
C LEU A 174 29.64 -19.54 -13.78
N GLU A 175 29.77 -20.80 -13.40
CA GLU A 175 31.01 -21.35 -12.84
C GLU A 175 31.53 -22.45 -13.76
N LEU A 176 32.85 -22.51 -13.94
CA LEU A 176 33.49 -23.55 -14.74
C LEU A 176 33.52 -24.86 -13.95
N ASP A 177 32.88 -25.89 -14.48
CA ASP A 177 33.00 -27.25 -13.97
C ASP A 177 34.40 -27.79 -14.29
N LYS A 178 35.13 -28.16 -13.24
CA LYS A 178 36.50 -28.65 -13.35
C LYS A 178 36.61 -30.03 -13.98
N ALA A 179 35.54 -30.82 -13.99
CA ALA A 179 35.55 -32.18 -14.51
C ALA A 179 35.44 -32.23 -16.04
N ASP A 180 34.58 -31.39 -16.62
CA ASP A 180 34.28 -31.41 -18.06
C ASP A 180 34.60 -30.09 -18.79
N GLY A 181 35.01 -29.04 -18.06
CA GLY A 181 35.34 -27.74 -18.63
C GLY A 181 34.13 -26.93 -19.10
N THR A 182 32.90 -27.34 -18.75
CA THR A 182 31.68 -26.64 -19.14
C THR A 182 31.32 -25.54 -18.13
N LEU A 183 30.65 -24.48 -18.58
CA LEU A 183 30.09 -23.47 -17.68
C LEU A 183 28.73 -23.95 -17.16
N LYS A 184 28.60 -24.08 -15.83
CA LYS A 184 27.36 -24.47 -15.16
C LYS A 184 26.80 -23.29 -14.36
N PRO A 185 25.47 -23.05 -14.41
CA PRO A 185 24.86 -22.01 -13.59
C PRO A 185 24.81 -22.46 -12.13
N THR A 186 25.33 -21.62 -11.24
CA THR A 186 25.25 -21.74 -9.79
C THR A 186 24.28 -20.69 -9.25
N TYR A 187 23.29 -21.14 -8.47
CA TYR A 187 22.23 -20.30 -7.90
C TYR A 187 22.48 -20.10 -6.40
N THR A 188 22.52 -18.84 -5.97
CA THR A 188 22.63 -18.46 -4.55
C THR A 188 21.32 -17.82 -4.09
N LYS A 189 20.68 -18.40 -3.06
CA LYS A 189 19.44 -17.87 -2.49
C LYS A 189 19.62 -16.43 -2.03
N LEU A 190 18.64 -15.60 -2.35
CA LEU A 190 18.45 -14.29 -1.73
C LEU A 190 17.41 -14.42 -0.62
N ASP A 191 17.51 -13.58 0.42
CA ASP A 191 16.52 -13.43 1.49
C ASP A 191 15.29 -12.62 1.01
N ALA A 192 14.79 -12.98 -0.18
CA ALA A 192 13.64 -12.37 -0.84
C ALA A 192 12.80 -13.43 -1.55
N VAL A 193 11.49 -13.25 -1.51
CA VAL A 193 10.51 -14.05 -2.25
C VAL A 193 9.65 -13.14 -3.09
N LEU A 194 8.94 -13.70 -4.06
CA LEU A 194 7.87 -12.99 -4.73
C LEU A 194 6.61 -12.98 -3.87
N SER A 195 5.91 -11.86 -3.88
CA SER A 195 4.59 -11.71 -3.29
C SER A 195 3.62 -11.10 -4.28
N CYS A 196 2.33 -11.35 -4.04
CA CYS A 196 1.25 -10.70 -4.78
C CYS A 196 1.17 -9.21 -4.40
N ASP A 197 1.59 -8.36 -5.33
CA ASP A 197 1.24 -6.95 -5.37
C ASP A 197 -0.16 -6.79 -5.95
N GLU A 198 -0.96 -5.89 -5.40
CA GLU A 198 -2.32 -5.61 -5.87
C GLU A 198 -2.49 -4.12 -6.12
N TRP A 199 -3.03 -3.77 -7.28
CA TRP A 199 -3.30 -2.39 -7.65
C TRP A 199 -4.70 -2.22 -8.25
N PRO A 200 -5.55 -1.33 -7.70
CA PRO A 200 -5.37 -0.52 -6.50
C PRO A 200 -5.23 -1.39 -5.23
N ALA A 201 -4.50 -0.90 -4.22
CA ALA A 201 -4.19 -1.68 -3.03
C ALA A 201 -5.45 -2.01 -2.21
N ALA A 202 -5.45 -3.13 -1.48
CA ALA A 202 -6.62 -3.53 -0.68
C ALA A 202 -6.98 -2.55 0.45
N SER A 203 -6.04 -1.71 0.89
CA SER A 203 -6.30 -0.61 1.83
C SER A 203 -7.09 0.54 1.22
N TRP A 204 -7.49 0.46 -0.05
CA TRP A 204 -8.19 1.52 -0.76
C TRP A 204 -9.57 1.05 -1.20
N ILE A 205 -10.49 1.99 -1.38
CA ILE A 205 -11.86 1.69 -1.81
C ILE A 205 -11.85 0.98 -3.16
N GLU A 206 -11.00 1.43 -4.07
CA GLU A 206 -10.90 0.91 -5.43
C GLU A 206 -10.27 -0.48 -5.52
N GLY A 207 -9.65 -0.97 -4.43
CA GLY A 207 -8.96 -2.26 -4.39
C GLY A 207 -9.91 -3.47 -4.33
N GLY A 208 -9.32 -4.66 -4.20
CA GLY A 208 -10.07 -5.92 -4.11
C GLY A 208 -10.50 -6.45 -5.47
N LYS A 209 -11.72 -7.01 -5.58
CA LYS A 209 -12.19 -7.63 -6.82
C LYS A 209 -12.05 -6.70 -8.03
N GLY A 210 -11.21 -7.09 -8.99
CA GLY A 210 -10.95 -6.34 -10.23
C GLY A 210 -9.76 -5.37 -10.14
N ALA A 211 -8.98 -5.41 -9.06
CA ALA A 211 -7.59 -4.96 -9.07
C ALA A 211 -6.74 -5.84 -10.01
N THR A 212 -5.68 -5.28 -10.57
CA THR A 212 -4.61 -6.06 -11.20
C THR A 212 -3.65 -6.57 -10.14
N THR A 213 -2.98 -7.67 -10.45
CA THR A 213 -1.95 -8.25 -9.60
C THR A 213 -0.67 -8.46 -10.38
N TYR A 214 0.45 -8.35 -9.69
CA TYR A 214 1.78 -8.62 -10.25
C TYR A 214 2.68 -9.22 -9.17
N CYS A 215 3.60 -10.10 -9.52
CA CYS A 215 4.57 -10.58 -8.54
C CYS A 215 5.64 -9.50 -8.31
N ALA A 216 5.79 -9.06 -7.07
CA ALA A 216 6.83 -8.12 -6.68
C ALA A 216 7.69 -8.70 -5.56
N PRO A 217 9.01 -8.46 -5.57
CA PRO A 217 9.90 -8.96 -4.54
C PRO A 217 9.52 -8.37 -3.19
N ILE A 218 9.44 -9.23 -2.17
CA ILE A 218 9.30 -8.89 -0.76
C ILE A 218 10.38 -9.60 0.04
N TYR A 219 10.83 -8.95 1.10
CA TYR A 219 11.60 -9.58 2.15
C TYR A 219 11.01 -10.93 2.61
N SER A 220 11.88 -11.94 2.73
CA SER A 220 11.56 -13.18 3.46
C SER A 220 12.78 -13.62 4.26
N ARG A 221 12.59 -13.91 5.56
CA ARG A 221 13.65 -14.51 6.38
C ARG A 221 13.95 -15.91 5.86
N CYS A 222 15.18 -16.19 5.43
CA CYS A 222 15.65 -17.57 5.55
C CYS A 222 15.72 -17.89 7.05
N THR A 223 14.92 -18.87 7.50
CA THR A 223 15.03 -19.42 8.84
C THR A 223 16.50 -19.78 9.09
N PRO A 224 17.10 -19.38 10.22
CA PRO A 224 18.49 -19.70 10.48
C PRO A 224 18.63 -21.22 10.52
N LYS A 225 19.61 -21.77 9.80
CA LYS A 225 19.76 -23.24 9.69
C LYS A 225 20.19 -23.86 11.02
N ARG A 226 20.71 -23.06 11.96
CA ARG A 226 21.18 -23.49 13.29
C ARG A 226 20.83 -22.48 14.38
N LYS A 227 20.61 -22.98 15.59
CA LYS A 227 20.45 -22.18 16.82
C LYS A 227 21.74 -21.37 17.04
N GLY A 228 21.64 -20.03 17.01
CA GLY A 228 22.79 -19.12 17.19
C GLY A 228 23.37 -18.53 15.90
N GLU A 229 22.91 -18.97 14.72
CA GLU A 229 23.27 -18.32 13.46
C GLU A 229 22.47 -17.01 13.32
N ARG A 230 23.16 -15.88 13.09
CA ARG A 230 22.48 -14.62 12.78
C ARG A 230 21.66 -14.84 11.52
N THR A 231 20.35 -14.66 11.60
CA THR A 231 19.53 -14.51 10.40
C THR A 231 20.13 -13.37 9.59
N GLY A 232 20.39 -13.61 8.30
CA GLY A 232 20.69 -12.53 7.37
C GLY A 232 19.72 -11.38 7.62
N MET A 233 20.25 -10.16 7.68
CA MET A 233 19.38 -8.99 7.81
C MET A 233 18.44 -8.92 6.61
N ALA A 234 17.30 -8.29 6.84
CA ALA A 234 16.22 -8.28 5.89
C ALA A 234 16.59 -7.53 4.60
N LEU A 235 16.57 -8.22 3.46
CA LEU A 235 16.58 -7.55 2.16
C LEU A 235 15.31 -6.69 2.06
N GLN A 236 15.46 -5.37 2.03
CA GLN A 236 14.34 -4.49 1.72
C GLN A 236 14.21 -4.42 0.21
N THR A 237 13.00 -4.62 -0.29
CA THR A 237 12.67 -4.67 -1.71
C THR A 237 11.43 -3.83 -2.00
N GLU A 238 10.94 -3.86 -3.24
CA GLU A 238 9.84 -3.02 -3.70
C GLU A 238 8.59 -3.07 -2.78
N GLN A 239 8.13 -4.26 -2.40
CA GLN A 239 6.95 -4.41 -1.53
C GLN A 239 7.17 -3.89 -0.10
N ASN A 240 8.41 -3.94 0.40
CA ASN A 240 8.74 -3.33 1.69
C ASN A 240 8.64 -1.81 1.61
N TRP A 241 9.14 -1.21 0.53
CA TRP A 241 9.07 0.22 0.30
C TRP A 241 7.64 0.69 0.04
N GLN A 242 6.84 -0.08 -0.71
CA GLN A 242 5.40 0.14 -0.86
C GLN A 242 4.70 0.18 0.49
N ARG A 243 4.93 -0.83 1.34
CA ARG A 243 4.35 -0.87 2.69
C ARG A 243 4.72 0.37 3.49
N GLY A 244 5.97 0.84 3.38
CA GLY A 244 6.42 2.09 3.97
C GLY A 244 5.61 3.29 3.47
N GLY A 245 5.46 3.44 2.15
CA GLY A 245 4.68 4.51 1.54
C GLY A 245 3.21 4.50 1.98
N HIS A 246 2.56 3.33 2.03
CA HIS A 246 1.17 3.22 2.49
C HIS A 246 1.03 3.61 3.96
N ALA A 247 1.97 3.20 4.82
CA ALA A 247 1.98 3.62 6.21
C ALA A 247 2.21 5.13 6.34
N ALA A 248 3.10 5.72 5.54
CA ALA A 248 3.36 7.15 5.54
C ALA A 248 2.12 8.02 5.23
N ILE A 249 1.26 7.56 4.32
CA ILE A 249 -0.03 8.23 4.04
C ILE A 249 -0.86 8.32 5.34
N THR A 250 -0.99 7.20 6.05
CA THR A 250 -1.75 7.18 7.32
C THR A 250 -1.10 8.04 8.39
N ILE A 251 0.22 7.98 8.55
CA ILE A 251 0.96 8.82 9.51
C ILE A 251 0.70 10.30 9.23
N TRP A 252 0.73 10.72 7.96
CA TRP A 252 0.44 12.10 7.58
C TRP A 252 -0.98 12.49 7.95
N VAL A 253 -1.98 11.72 7.54
CA VAL A 253 -3.40 12.04 7.81
C VAL A 253 -3.72 12.04 9.29
N THR A 254 -3.09 11.15 10.06
CA THR A 254 -3.22 11.13 11.52
C THR A 254 -2.72 12.43 12.14
N LYS A 255 -1.68 13.09 11.61
CA LYS A 255 -1.25 14.43 12.07
C LYS A 255 -2.28 15.52 11.82
N LEU A 256 -3.16 15.35 10.83
CA LEU A 256 -4.24 16.28 10.50
C LEU A 256 -5.53 16.00 11.30
N SER A 257 -5.58 14.89 12.05
CA SER A 257 -6.76 14.49 12.79
C SER A 257 -6.87 15.24 14.13
N PRO A 258 -8.07 15.76 14.49
CA PRO A 258 -8.33 16.45 15.76
C PRO A 258 -8.00 15.61 17.01
N ILE A 259 -7.96 14.28 16.86
CA ILE A 259 -7.68 13.35 17.95
C ILE A 259 -6.25 13.54 18.49
N ASN A 260 -5.32 13.94 17.63
CA ASN A 260 -3.96 14.27 18.07
C ASN A 260 -3.82 15.70 18.59
N ALA A 261 -4.86 16.53 18.45
CA ALA A 261 -4.94 17.87 19.03
C ALA A 261 -5.60 17.87 20.42
N GLY A 262 -5.82 16.68 21.03
CA GLY A 262 -6.44 16.56 22.36
C GLY A 262 -7.92 16.93 22.42
N ILE A 263 -8.57 17.15 21.27
CA ILE A 263 -9.99 17.50 21.18
C ILE A 263 -10.79 16.19 21.21
N GLY A 264 -11.47 15.96 22.34
CA GLY A 264 -12.13 14.69 22.68
C GLY A 264 -12.98 14.08 21.57
N VAL A 265 -12.93 12.74 21.48
CA VAL A 265 -13.75 11.78 20.68
C VAL A 265 -14.61 12.39 19.56
N LEU A 266 -14.02 13.22 18.70
CA LEU A 266 -14.65 13.60 17.44
C LEU A 266 -14.74 12.35 16.57
N ASP A 267 -15.81 12.31 15.76
CA ASP A 267 -16.18 11.13 14.99
C ASP A 267 -15.03 10.65 14.10
N LEU A 268 -14.32 9.63 14.57
CA LEU A 268 -13.23 8.93 13.87
C LEU A 268 -13.62 8.53 12.44
N ARG A 269 -14.92 8.43 12.16
CA ARG A 269 -15.45 8.12 10.83
C ARG A 269 -15.04 9.15 9.78
N ASP A 270 -14.93 10.42 10.14
CA ASP A 270 -14.54 11.49 9.20
C ASP A 270 -13.08 11.39 8.74
N TYR A 271 -12.23 10.65 9.45
CA TYR A 271 -10.83 10.40 9.08
C TYR A 271 -10.60 8.96 8.63
N THR A 272 -11.65 8.14 8.61
CA THR A 272 -11.56 6.73 8.21
C THR A 272 -11.41 6.60 6.69
N ILE A 273 -12.14 7.41 5.93
CA ILE A 273 -12.08 7.44 4.47
C ILE A 273 -11.57 8.80 4.01
N PHE A 274 -10.48 8.81 3.26
CA PHE A 274 -9.90 10.06 2.77
C PHE A 274 -9.25 9.94 1.40
N LYS A 275 -9.18 11.05 0.70
CA LYS A 275 -8.49 11.15 -0.60
C LYS A 275 -6.99 11.23 -0.44
N PHE A 276 -6.29 10.59 -1.36
CA PHE A 276 -4.88 10.81 -1.61
C PHE A 276 -4.66 10.79 -3.12
N ASP A 277 -3.63 11.49 -3.58
CA ASP A 277 -3.22 11.43 -4.97
C ASP A 277 -2.14 10.36 -5.14
N PHE A 278 -1.99 9.90 -6.36
CA PHE A 278 -0.99 8.92 -6.74
C PHE A 278 -0.27 9.37 -8.00
N LYS A 279 1.02 9.07 -8.09
CA LYS A 279 1.87 9.42 -9.23
C LYS A 279 2.90 8.33 -9.55
N LEU A 280 3.10 8.10 -10.83
CA LEU A 280 4.26 7.41 -11.39
C LEU A 280 5.27 8.44 -11.88
N VAL A 281 6.54 8.20 -11.57
CA VAL A 281 7.68 8.93 -12.14
C VAL A 281 8.73 7.96 -12.62
N ASP A 282 9.66 8.46 -13.43
CA ASP A 282 10.85 7.73 -13.84
C ASP A 282 12.04 8.67 -13.64
N ASP A 283 12.67 8.56 -12.47
CA ASP A 283 13.72 9.46 -12.00
C ASP A 283 14.96 8.63 -11.64
N SER A 284 15.93 8.60 -12.56
CA SER A 284 17.19 7.86 -12.38
C SER A 284 18.12 8.48 -11.34
N GLU A 285 17.94 9.77 -11.03
CA GLU A 285 18.77 10.50 -10.08
C GLU A 285 18.27 10.32 -8.64
N SER A 286 17.00 9.93 -8.46
CA SER A 286 16.43 9.63 -7.15
C SER A 286 16.80 8.23 -6.67
N GLU A 287 17.39 8.15 -5.49
CA GLU A 287 17.68 6.88 -4.80
C GLU A 287 16.44 6.26 -4.11
N TYR A 288 15.28 6.91 -4.23
CA TYR A 288 14.02 6.47 -3.64
C TYR A 288 13.13 5.79 -4.66
N GLY A 289 12.52 4.69 -4.24
CA GLY A 289 11.55 3.94 -5.04
C GLY A 289 10.10 4.31 -4.72
N VAL A 290 9.81 4.61 -3.46
CA VAL A 290 8.48 5.01 -3.01
C VAL A 290 8.62 6.20 -2.07
N TRP A 291 7.79 7.22 -2.25
CA TRP A 291 7.68 8.29 -1.27
C TRP A 291 6.29 8.89 -1.19
N VAL A 292 6.07 9.71 -0.17
CA VAL A 292 4.87 10.53 -0.01
C VAL A 292 5.26 12.00 -0.10
N GLU A 293 4.56 12.73 -0.97
CA GLU A 293 4.67 14.18 -1.12
C GLU A 293 3.47 14.88 -0.50
N VAL A 294 3.67 16.09 0.01
CA VAL A 294 2.59 17.01 0.41
C VAL A 294 3.05 18.42 0.08
N ASN A 295 2.20 19.19 -0.61
CA ASN A 295 2.56 20.50 -1.18
C ASN A 295 3.82 20.39 -2.06
N ASP A 296 3.89 19.38 -2.93
CA ASP A 296 5.03 19.10 -3.82
C ASP A 296 6.39 18.89 -3.11
N LEU A 297 6.36 18.63 -1.80
CA LEU A 297 7.56 18.37 -1.00
C LEU A 297 7.58 16.92 -0.51
N LYS A 298 8.68 16.21 -0.78
CA LYS A 298 8.93 14.86 -0.26
C LYS A 298 8.96 14.87 1.28
N ARG A 299 8.19 13.98 1.89
CA ARG A 299 7.99 13.88 3.35
C ARG A 299 8.52 12.57 3.94
N TYR A 300 8.20 11.47 3.27
CA TYR A 300 8.57 10.13 3.71
C TYR A 300 9.09 9.38 2.50
N CYS A 301 10.30 8.85 2.58
CA CYS A 301 10.95 8.20 1.43
C CYS A 301 11.45 6.81 1.79
N TYR A 302 11.35 5.92 0.82
CA TYR A 302 11.69 4.50 0.94
C TYR A 302 12.36 4.04 -0.35
N GLY A 303 13.47 3.33 -0.22
CA GLY A 303 14.21 2.85 -1.37
C GLY A 303 15.53 2.19 -0.98
N PRO A 304 16.40 1.90 -1.97
CA PRO A 304 17.74 1.37 -1.75
C PRO A 304 18.59 2.19 -0.78
N ALA A 305 18.44 3.53 -0.75
CA ALA A 305 19.13 4.41 0.21
C ALA A 305 18.61 4.28 1.66
N GLY A 306 17.52 3.55 1.88
CA GLY A 306 16.88 3.37 3.19
C GLY A 306 15.80 4.40 3.47
N ALA A 307 15.22 4.33 4.67
CA ALA A 307 14.31 5.35 5.18
C ALA A 307 15.14 6.46 5.82
N GLY A 308 15.48 7.49 5.05
CA GLY A 308 16.27 8.62 5.54
C GLY A 308 15.44 9.50 6.46
N THR A 309 15.52 9.30 7.78
CA THR A 309 14.95 10.26 8.76
C THR A 309 15.74 11.57 8.83
N ASN A 310 16.99 11.55 8.36
CA ASN A 310 17.91 12.70 8.36
C ASN A 310 18.21 13.24 6.96
N ASP A 311 17.49 12.78 5.93
CA ASP A 311 17.65 13.33 4.59
C ASP A 311 16.91 14.69 4.52
N PRO A 312 17.59 15.82 4.24
CA PRO A 312 16.93 17.11 4.03
C PRO A 312 15.86 17.08 2.91
N VAL A 313 15.99 16.17 1.96
CA VAL A 313 14.99 15.93 0.90
C VAL A 313 13.73 15.28 1.47
N CYS A 314 13.84 14.41 2.49
CA CYS A 314 12.74 13.58 2.99
C CYS A 314 12.42 13.89 4.47
N ALA A 315 12.04 15.15 4.72
CA ALA A 315 11.69 15.61 6.05
C ALA A 315 10.21 15.36 6.38
N SER A 316 9.97 14.53 7.41
CA SER A 316 8.61 14.18 7.87
C SER A 316 7.82 15.37 8.46
N GLN A 317 8.52 16.46 8.75
CA GLN A 317 7.97 17.74 9.19
C GLN A 317 8.82 18.87 8.60
N ARG A 318 8.17 19.95 8.16
CA ARG A 318 8.77 21.17 7.63
C ARG A 318 8.11 22.40 8.27
N PRO A 319 8.78 23.57 8.26
CA PRO A 319 8.16 24.82 8.69
C PRO A 319 6.86 25.09 7.93
N GLY A 320 5.80 25.43 8.67
CA GLY A 320 4.46 25.68 8.11
C GLY A 320 3.59 24.44 7.94
N ASP A 321 4.10 23.25 8.27
CA ASP A 321 3.23 22.08 8.39
C ASP A 321 2.27 22.25 9.58
N PRO A 322 1.09 21.62 9.53
CA PRO A 322 0.21 21.49 10.68
C PRO A 322 1.02 20.91 11.84
N VAL A 323 1.26 21.75 12.85
CA VAL A 323 1.98 21.34 14.05
C VAL A 323 0.99 20.55 14.88
N ARG A 324 1.44 19.44 15.46
CA ARG A 324 0.75 18.88 16.61
C ARG A 324 0.87 19.95 17.68
N GLU A 325 -0.19 20.73 17.92
CA GLU A 325 -0.35 21.37 19.21
C GLU A 325 -0.37 20.23 20.21
N VAL A 326 0.81 19.90 20.74
CA VAL A 326 0.90 19.22 22.01
C VAL A 326 0.22 20.23 22.92
N LEU A 327 -1.02 19.93 23.31
CA LEU A 327 -1.50 20.49 24.56
C LEU A 327 -0.44 20.04 25.53
N ASP A 328 0.46 20.95 25.89
CA ASP A 328 1.27 20.80 27.08
C ASP A 328 0.20 20.56 28.15
N GLU A 329 0.04 19.29 28.54
CA GLU A 329 -0.72 18.97 29.73
C GLU A 329 -0.01 19.79 30.79
N ASP A 330 -0.64 20.89 31.20
CA ASP A 330 -0.17 21.68 32.32
C ASP A 330 0.17 20.68 33.41
N GLU A 331 1.46 20.47 33.66
CA GLU A 331 1.97 19.85 34.86
C GLU A 331 1.68 20.84 36.01
N ASP A 332 0.40 21.17 36.18
CA ASP A 332 -0.12 21.86 37.33
C ASP A 332 0.00 20.85 38.48
N GLU A 333 1.14 20.97 39.17
CA GLU A 333 1.14 21.15 40.62
C GLU A 333 0.19 20.22 41.37
N ASN A 334 0.54 18.94 41.46
CA ASN A 334 0.24 18.20 42.69
C ASN A 334 1.34 18.53 43.72
N GLU A 335 1.39 19.80 44.13
CA GLU A 335 1.90 20.16 45.44
C GLU A 335 0.87 19.73 46.49
N ASP A 336 1.37 19.00 47.50
CA ASP A 336 0.80 18.84 48.84
C ASP A 336 -0.50 18.04 49.03
N GLU A 337 -0.35 16.74 49.33
CA GLU A 337 -1.17 16.14 50.39
C GLU A 337 -0.32 15.18 51.26
N GLU A 338 0.30 15.77 52.28
CA GLU A 338 0.88 15.12 53.44
C GLU A 338 -0.21 14.32 54.18
N THR A 339 -0.15 12.99 54.08
CA THR A 339 -1.08 12.09 54.79
C THR A 339 -0.49 11.71 56.15
N THR A 340 -1.11 12.25 57.19
CA THR A 340 -0.98 11.82 58.59
C THR A 340 -1.69 10.49 58.85
N ASP A 341 -1.07 9.68 59.72
CA ASP A 341 -1.65 8.75 60.70
C ASP A 341 -2.21 7.36 60.30
N ALA A 342 -1.40 6.35 60.64
CA ALA A 342 -1.62 5.45 61.79
C ALA A 342 -2.21 4.02 61.60
N VAL A 343 -1.66 3.16 62.47
CA VAL A 343 -2.19 1.92 63.10
C VAL A 343 -1.83 0.58 62.44
N SER A 344 -0.99 -0.19 63.15
CA SER A 344 -1.34 -1.57 63.52
C SER A 344 -0.54 -2.02 64.74
N GLY A 345 -1.26 -2.41 65.80
CA GLY A 345 -0.80 -3.41 66.76
C GLY A 345 -1.07 -4.82 66.25
#